data_AF-A0AAD3CQV4-F1
#
_entry.id   AF-A0AAD3CQV4-F1
#
_cell.length_a   1.000
_cell.length_b   1.000
_cell.length_c   1.000
_cell.angle_alpha   90.00
_cell.angle_beta   90.00
_cell.angle_gamma   90.00
#
_symmetry.space_group_name_H-M   'P 1'
#
loop_
_entity.id
_entity.type
_entity.pdbx_description
1 polymer ?
#
loop_
_entity_poly.entity_id
_entity_poly.type
_entity_poly.pdbx_seq_one_letter_code
_entity_poly.pdbx_strand_id
1 'polypeptide(L)'
;MLKLFALLQLFAMCSAFGDFKMPKFELPWDKPVANGSPSGASSTALQPGDTIAVVGASGNVGKLVALRLSDTYKVNGIVRDASSVEKFFEGREDSIKLFEANLLDEMRCASDGEDFACPDKLIEPLRNANAIVICSGTTAFPTKAWTKSGEDEVSSYVLKSLLDNSFSIKKTISSLDEQGLNTPNNVDAKSNEFIVKAWNKACKATQKRIIMLSSIGVQRRESMPFPILNTCGVLDAKAAGEKAIEDAAKENGYSYTIIRPGQLFGGPYDNNYYLGTLFQLDKDAATQDVQVGKGDELLGDTLRSTLAEVTAQIAEGDYARDLDFAVVNVKGESPTVDIVKERLTGALLPSLAFVFLQNKEVKKIDNISIGSGEEYDDEGDDDSSAAPDVATDISQAWGMKDAPYKMVLCVNTSLGMGKGKIAAQCCHAAVGCYKRARTACPAGLAAWERTGCAKIAVKCPDEKEMMEEILVKAIQAGIPAYFVEDAGRTQIAAGSRTVLGLGPAPVYAFEGITSHLKLM
;
A
#
# COMPACT_ATOMS: atom_id res chain seq x y z
N MET A 1 26.22 2.05 -37.76
CA MET A 1 26.90 0.74 -37.65
C MET A 1 27.00 0.23 -36.20
N LEU A 2 26.03 0.55 -35.33
CA LEU A 2 25.88 -0.03 -33.97
C LEU A 2 24.46 -0.54 -33.69
N LYS A 3 23.61 -0.62 -34.73
CA LYS A 3 22.25 -1.19 -34.66
C LYS A 3 22.09 -2.48 -35.50
N LEU A 4 23.18 -2.96 -36.11
CA LEU A 4 23.19 -4.21 -36.90
C LEU A 4 23.89 -5.38 -36.17
N PHE A 5 24.54 -5.13 -35.02
CA PHE A 5 25.17 -6.17 -34.21
C PHE A 5 24.25 -6.77 -33.13
N ALA A 6 23.17 -6.07 -32.75
CA ALA A 6 22.23 -6.56 -31.74
C ALA A 6 21.16 -7.52 -32.29
N LEU A 7 20.98 -7.58 -33.62
CA LEU A 7 19.97 -8.45 -34.25
C LEU A 7 20.52 -9.82 -34.67
N LEU A 8 21.84 -10.04 -34.62
CA LEU A 8 22.49 -11.29 -35.02
C LEU A 8 22.95 -12.17 -33.83
N GLN A 9 22.70 -11.77 -32.58
CA GLN A 9 22.96 -12.61 -31.41
C GLN A 9 21.72 -13.30 -30.82
N LEU A 10 20.52 -13.11 -31.41
CA LEU A 10 19.32 -13.82 -30.96
C LEU A 10 18.98 -15.09 -31.77
N PHE A 11 19.74 -15.43 -32.81
CA PHE A 11 19.44 -16.57 -33.69
C PHE A 11 20.41 -17.75 -33.59
N ALA A 12 21.35 -17.74 -32.64
CA ALA A 12 22.30 -18.83 -32.44
C ALA A 12 22.30 -19.31 -30.98
N MET A 13 21.16 -19.80 -30.48
CA MET A 13 21.09 -20.78 -29.37
C MET A 13 19.83 -21.66 -29.38
N CYS A 14 19.14 -21.77 -30.52
CA CYS A 14 18.12 -22.81 -30.74
C CYS A 14 18.75 -24.05 -31.41
N SER A 15 19.59 -24.78 -30.67
CA SER A 15 19.96 -26.19 -30.98
C SER A 15 20.88 -26.78 -29.91
N ALA A 16 20.49 -26.72 -28.64
CA ALA A 16 21.18 -27.44 -27.56
C ALA A 16 20.22 -27.85 -26.44
N PHE A 17 19.09 -28.47 -26.79
CA PHE A 17 18.31 -29.26 -25.84
C PHE A 17 18.63 -30.73 -26.08
N GLY A 18 19.67 -31.23 -25.39
CA GLY A 18 19.68 -32.65 -25.00
C GLY A 18 18.57 -32.89 -23.97
N ASP A 19 18.11 -34.13 -23.84
CA ASP A 19 17.01 -34.56 -22.98
C ASP A 19 16.91 -33.78 -21.66
N PHE A 20 16.04 -32.77 -21.65
CA PHE A 20 15.76 -31.96 -20.47
C PHE A 20 14.88 -32.81 -19.54
N LYS A 21 15.51 -33.55 -18.64
CA LYS A 21 14.82 -34.04 -17.45
C LYS A 21 14.48 -32.84 -16.60
N MET A 22 13.18 -32.55 -16.47
CA MET A 22 12.65 -31.62 -15.48
C MET A 22 13.34 -31.90 -14.13
N PRO A 23 14.12 -30.96 -13.59
CA PRO A 23 14.59 -31.10 -12.23
C PRO A 23 13.35 -31.17 -11.33
N LYS A 24 13.27 -32.18 -10.47
CA LYS A 24 12.30 -32.18 -9.38
C LYS A 24 12.63 -30.97 -8.51
N PHE A 25 11.88 -29.89 -8.69
CA PHE A 25 11.85 -28.80 -7.75
C PHE A 25 11.10 -29.28 -6.51
N GLU A 26 11.82 -29.43 -5.40
CA GLU A 26 11.18 -29.39 -4.09
C GLU A 26 10.90 -27.92 -3.80
N LEU A 27 9.61 -27.56 -3.72
CA LEU A 27 9.21 -26.22 -3.35
C LEU A 27 9.53 -26.02 -1.86
N PRO A 28 9.93 -24.82 -1.40
CA PRO A 28 10.34 -24.60 -0.01
C PRO A 28 9.24 -24.87 1.04
N TRP A 29 7.99 -25.08 0.60
CA TRP A 29 6.84 -25.50 1.43
C TRP A 29 6.51 -27.00 1.36
N ASP A 30 7.26 -27.79 0.58
CA ASP A 30 7.13 -29.26 0.55
C ASP A 30 7.87 -29.95 1.71
N LYS A 31 8.56 -29.19 2.56
CA LYS A 31 9.04 -29.73 3.83
C LYS A 31 7.83 -29.89 4.74
N PRO A 32 7.52 -31.11 5.25
CA PRO A 32 6.60 -31.20 6.37
C PRO A 32 7.09 -30.24 7.43
N VAL A 33 6.20 -29.35 7.89
CA VAL A 33 6.43 -28.55 9.10
C VAL A 33 6.96 -29.53 10.12
N ALA A 34 8.22 -29.35 10.53
CA ALA A 34 8.72 -30.09 11.66
C ALA A 34 7.76 -29.76 12.79
N ASN A 35 6.96 -30.73 13.22
CA ASN A 35 6.33 -30.74 14.55
C ASN A 35 7.43 -30.90 15.61
N GLY A 36 8.49 -30.10 15.49
CA GLY A 36 9.46 -29.82 16.51
C GLY A 36 9.13 -28.45 17.02
N SER A 37 8.47 -28.40 18.17
CA SER A 37 8.51 -27.22 19.03
C SER A 37 9.94 -26.68 19.02
N PRO A 38 10.18 -25.39 18.72
CA PRO A 38 11.51 -24.83 18.84
C PRO A 38 11.90 -24.94 20.31
N SER A 39 12.70 -25.95 20.62
CA SER A 39 13.33 -26.13 21.92
C SER A 39 14.33 -25.00 22.08
N GLY A 40 13.91 -23.89 22.71
CA GLY A 40 14.83 -22.84 23.15
C GLY A 40 14.28 -21.45 23.38
N ALA A 41 13.10 -21.06 22.89
CA ALA A 41 12.58 -19.70 23.08
C ALA A 41 11.36 -19.67 24.01
N SER A 42 11.58 -19.29 25.27
CA SER A 42 10.50 -19.01 26.23
C SER A 42 9.86 -17.65 25.96
N SER A 43 9.34 -17.41 24.74
CA SER A 43 8.54 -16.22 24.49
C SER A 43 7.18 -16.40 25.18
N THR A 44 6.97 -15.61 26.23
CA THR A 44 5.73 -15.65 27.03
C THR A 44 4.71 -14.73 26.38
N ALA A 45 3.43 -15.13 26.31
CA ALA A 45 2.37 -14.25 25.82
C ALA A 45 2.28 -12.96 26.66
N LEU A 46 1.88 -11.85 26.04
CA LEU A 46 1.57 -10.63 26.78
C LEU A 46 0.40 -10.90 27.74
N GLN A 47 0.45 -10.31 28.93
CA GLN A 47 -0.56 -10.45 29.98
C GLN A 47 -1.11 -9.07 30.36
N PRO A 48 -2.38 -8.96 30.78
CA PRO A 48 -2.92 -7.72 31.31
C PRO A 48 -2.01 -7.13 32.39
N GLY A 49 -1.68 -5.85 32.27
CA GLY A 49 -0.73 -5.15 33.15
C GLY A 49 0.74 -5.15 32.70
N ASP A 50 1.10 -5.93 31.67
CA ASP A 50 2.39 -5.74 30.97
C ASP A 50 2.47 -4.31 30.41
N THR A 51 3.70 -3.81 30.25
CA THR A 51 3.95 -2.49 29.65
C THR A 51 4.35 -2.62 28.18
N ILE A 52 3.74 -1.82 27.32
CA ILE A 52 4.04 -1.76 25.89
C ILE A 52 4.57 -0.37 25.55
N ALA A 53 5.74 -0.28 24.94
CA ALA A 53 6.23 0.97 24.38
C ALA A 53 5.69 1.16 22.96
N VAL A 54 4.96 2.24 22.71
CA VAL A 54 4.42 2.57 21.39
C VAL A 54 5.26 3.69 20.79
N VAL A 55 6.09 3.35 19.81
CA VAL A 55 6.96 4.29 19.11
C VAL A 55 6.19 4.97 17.99
N GLY A 56 6.19 6.31 17.98
CA GLY A 56 5.37 7.08 17.05
C GLY A 56 3.92 7.22 17.52
N ALA A 57 3.69 7.27 18.83
CA ALA A 57 2.37 7.37 19.44
C ALA A 57 1.63 8.70 19.10
N SER A 58 2.32 9.68 18.52
CA SER A 58 1.69 10.90 18.00
C SER A 58 1.24 10.82 16.53
N GLY A 59 1.63 9.75 15.82
CA GLY A 59 1.21 9.51 14.45
C GLY A 59 -0.27 9.16 14.34
N ASN A 60 -0.84 9.30 13.14
CA ASN A 60 -2.27 9.08 12.92
C ASN A 60 -2.77 7.68 13.33
N VAL A 61 -1.96 6.65 13.09
CA VAL A 61 -2.25 5.28 13.57
C VAL A 61 -1.75 5.09 15.00
N GLY A 62 -0.57 5.62 15.32
CA GLY A 62 0.07 5.44 16.62
C GLY A 62 -0.80 5.90 17.80
N LYS A 63 -1.54 7.01 17.66
CA LYS A 63 -2.44 7.45 18.74
C LYS A 63 -3.63 6.52 18.96
N LEU A 64 -4.13 5.90 17.89
CA LEU A 64 -5.21 4.90 17.98
C LEU A 64 -4.71 3.60 18.60
N VAL A 65 -3.52 3.15 18.20
CA VAL A 65 -2.87 1.96 18.75
C VAL A 65 -2.60 2.13 20.25
N ALA A 66 -2.00 3.27 20.64
CA ALA A 66 -1.75 3.57 22.05
C ALA A 66 -3.04 3.60 22.87
N LEU A 67 -4.09 4.24 22.35
CA LEU A 67 -5.39 4.30 23.02
C LEU A 67 -6.00 2.90 23.19
N ARG A 68 -6.05 2.09 22.13
CA ARG A 68 -6.67 0.76 22.19
C ARG A 68 -5.87 -0.23 23.06
N LEU A 69 -4.54 -0.16 23.05
CA LEU A 69 -3.71 -0.98 23.93
C LEU A 69 -3.86 -0.59 25.40
N SER A 70 -4.18 0.67 25.69
CA SER A 70 -4.38 1.16 27.07
C SER A 70 -5.58 0.56 27.78
N ASP A 71 -6.49 -0.10 27.05
CA ASP A 71 -7.61 -0.84 27.63
C ASP A 71 -7.15 -2.09 28.40
N THR A 72 -6.02 -2.69 28.00
CA THR A 72 -5.52 -3.97 28.54
C THR A 72 -4.14 -3.84 29.20
N TYR A 73 -3.30 -2.92 28.72
CA TYR A 73 -1.89 -2.80 29.06
C TYR A 73 -1.54 -1.41 29.61
N LYS A 74 -0.36 -1.30 30.25
CA LYS A 74 0.27 0.01 30.45
C LYS A 74 0.99 0.41 29.17
N VAL A 75 0.87 1.66 28.76
CA VAL A 75 1.42 2.16 27.50
C VAL A 75 2.42 3.27 27.77
N ASN A 76 3.65 3.09 27.30
CA ASN A 76 4.65 4.14 27.22
C ASN A 76 4.63 4.70 25.80
N GLY A 77 3.92 5.82 25.60
CA GLY A 77 3.82 6.49 24.31
C GLY A 77 5.04 7.35 24.03
N ILE A 78 5.88 6.96 23.06
CA ILE A 78 7.04 7.75 22.64
C ILE A 78 6.62 8.68 21.52
N VAL A 79 6.75 9.98 21.77
CA VAL A 79 6.26 11.08 20.92
C VAL A 79 7.35 12.13 20.71
N ARG A 80 7.26 12.94 19.65
CA ARG A 80 8.18 14.08 19.45
C ARG A 80 7.81 15.29 20.30
N ASP A 81 6.52 15.49 20.52
CA ASP A 81 5.92 16.59 21.28
C ASP A 81 4.66 16.04 21.95
N ALA A 82 4.65 15.98 23.28
CA ALA A 82 3.54 15.44 24.05
C ALA A 82 2.28 16.31 23.92
N SER A 83 2.45 17.64 23.85
CA SER A 83 1.34 18.58 23.77
C SER A 83 0.45 18.36 22.54
N SER A 84 1.02 17.82 21.46
CA SER A 84 0.29 17.46 20.24
C SER A 84 -0.77 16.37 20.41
N VAL A 85 -0.69 15.56 21.48
CA VAL A 85 -1.57 14.42 21.73
C VAL A 85 -2.16 14.36 23.14
N GLU A 86 -1.76 15.24 24.06
CA GLU A 86 -2.30 15.30 25.42
C GLU A 86 -3.84 15.29 25.43
N LYS A 87 -4.47 16.18 24.66
CA LYS A 87 -5.93 16.25 24.56
C LYS A 87 -6.56 14.97 23.99
N PHE A 88 -5.84 14.24 23.14
CA PHE A 88 -6.34 12.99 22.58
C PHE A 88 -6.37 11.84 23.60
N PHE A 89 -5.48 11.88 24.58
CA PHE A 89 -5.35 10.88 25.65
C PHE A 89 -5.96 11.31 27.00
N GLU A 90 -6.72 12.40 27.02
CA GLU A 90 -7.42 12.88 28.21
C GLU A 90 -8.30 11.76 28.81
N GLY A 91 -8.13 11.51 30.11
CA GLY A 91 -8.82 10.44 30.84
C GLY A 91 -8.14 9.06 30.78
N ARG A 92 -6.93 8.97 30.23
CA ARG A 92 -6.12 7.74 30.17
C ARG A 92 -4.78 7.84 30.90
N GLU A 93 -4.60 8.84 31.76
CA GLU A 93 -3.34 9.18 32.43
C GLU A 93 -2.80 8.03 33.30
N ASP A 94 -3.68 7.20 33.87
CA ASP A 94 -3.30 6.02 34.65
C ASP A 94 -2.76 4.87 33.79
N SER A 95 -3.03 4.90 32.48
CA SER A 95 -2.75 3.80 31.55
C SER A 95 -1.74 4.19 30.46
N ILE A 96 -1.67 5.46 30.07
CA ILE A 96 -0.78 6.00 29.03
C ILE A 96 0.15 7.02 29.67
N LYS A 97 1.46 6.76 29.62
CA LYS A 97 2.50 7.72 29.98
C LYS A 97 3.24 8.17 28.72
N LEU A 98 3.28 9.48 28.48
CA LEU A 98 3.95 10.07 27.33
C LEU A 98 5.43 10.38 27.63
N PHE A 99 6.29 10.11 26.66
CA PHE A 99 7.72 10.35 26.72
C PHE A 99 8.18 11.08 25.46
N GLU A 100 8.78 12.25 25.63
CA GLU A 100 9.28 13.03 24.50
C GLU A 100 10.66 12.57 24.06
N ALA A 101 10.77 12.04 22.84
CA ALA A 101 12.03 11.68 22.21
C ALA A 101 11.92 11.80 20.68
N ASN A 102 12.88 12.47 20.06
CA ASN A 102 13.04 12.49 18.61
C ASN A 102 14.10 11.46 18.21
N LEU A 103 13.68 10.31 17.70
CA LEU A 103 14.56 9.20 17.36
C LEU A 103 15.78 9.59 16.52
N LEU A 104 15.62 10.47 15.52
CA LEU A 104 16.74 10.88 14.67
C LEU A 104 17.76 11.77 15.40
N ASP A 105 17.30 12.58 16.36
CA ASP A 105 18.22 13.38 17.17
C ASP A 105 18.92 12.47 18.19
N GLU A 106 18.18 11.57 18.83
CA GLU A 106 18.75 10.60 19.78
C GLU A 106 19.77 9.66 19.10
N MET A 107 19.52 9.24 17.86
CA MET A 107 20.47 8.46 17.05
C MET A 107 21.78 9.19 16.80
N ARG A 108 21.75 10.49 16.51
CA ARG A 108 22.97 11.28 16.25
C ARG A 108 23.80 11.49 17.52
N CYS A 109 23.13 11.54 18.66
CA CYS A 109 23.78 11.68 19.96
C CYS A 109 24.30 10.34 20.50
N ALA A 110 23.78 9.22 20.00
CA ALA A 110 24.24 7.89 20.37
C ALA A 110 25.61 7.57 19.74
N SER A 111 26.47 6.89 20.49
CA SER A 111 27.75 6.42 19.99
C SER A 111 27.57 5.14 19.16
N ASP A 112 27.85 5.21 17.87
CA ASP A 112 27.90 4.05 16.96
C ASP A 112 29.19 3.25 17.21
N GLY A 113 29.14 2.25 18.10
CA GLY A 113 30.27 1.37 18.41
C GLY A 113 29.86 0.15 19.24
N GLU A 114 30.82 -0.73 19.55
CA GLU A 114 30.59 -1.94 20.38
C GLU A 114 29.97 -1.61 21.76
N ASP A 115 30.24 -0.40 22.27
CA ASP A 115 29.74 0.10 23.55
C ASP A 115 28.51 1.03 23.35
N PHE A 116 27.50 0.57 22.62
CA PHE A 116 26.25 1.31 22.44
C PHE A 116 25.63 1.66 23.81
N ALA A 117 25.46 2.97 24.04
CA ALA A 117 24.73 3.52 25.18
C ALA A 117 23.33 3.97 24.74
N CYS A 118 22.31 3.45 25.40
CA CYS A 118 20.93 3.89 25.15
C CYS A 118 20.78 5.36 25.60
N PRO A 119 20.23 6.25 24.77
CA PRO A 119 20.02 7.66 25.14
C PRO A 119 19.07 7.79 26.34
N ASP A 120 19.35 8.74 27.23
CA ASP A 120 18.63 8.94 28.49
C ASP A 120 17.10 9.04 28.30
N LYS A 121 16.65 9.72 27.25
CA LYS A 121 15.21 9.89 26.97
C LYS A 121 14.50 8.58 26.58
N LEU A 122 15.24 7.60 26.07
CA LEU A 122 14.70 6.29 25.71
C LEU A 122 14.86 5.25 26.82
N ILE A 123 15.71 5.50 27.82
CA ILE A 123 15.91 4.56 28.92
C ILE A 123 14.60 4.32 29.67
N GLU A 124 13.95 5.37 30.18
CA GLU A 124 12.72 5.21 30.97
C GLU A 124 11.56 4.53 30.22
N PRO A 125 11.18 4.98 29.00
CA PRO A 125 10.07 4.35 28.27
C PRO A 125 10.34 2.89 27.89
N LEU A 126 11.61 2.51 27.68
CA LEU A 126 11.98 1.15 27.24
C LEU A 126 12.33 0.21 28.40
N ARG A 127 12.73 0.73 29.57
CA ARG A 127 13.23 -0.06 30.71
C ARG A 127 12.28 -1.18 31.14
N ASN A 128 10.98 -0.90 31.16
CA ASN A 128 9.97 -1.85 31.63
C ASN A 128 9.09 -2.38 30.50
N ALA A 129 9.41 -2.09 29.24
CA ALA A 129 8.59 -2.49 28.11
C ALA A 129 8.73 -4.00 27.85
N ASN A 130 7.66 -4.76 28.07
CA ASN A 130 7.55 -6.17 27.72
C ASN A 130 7.39 -6.37 26.19
N ALA A 131 6.79 -5.39 25.52
CA ALA A 131 6.71 -5.35 24.06
C ALA A 131 6.91 -3.95 23.51
N ILE A 132 7.24 -3.89 22.22
CA ILE A 132 7.29 -2.65 21.45
C ILE A 132 6.30 -2.74 20.29
N VAL A 133 5.57 -1.66 20.06
CA VAL A 133 4.82 -1.44 18.82
C VAL A 133 5.42 -0.26 18.07
N ILE A 134 5.90 -0.51 16.85
CA ILE A 134 6.54 0.50 16.00
C ILE A 134 5.53 1.01 14.99
N CYS A 135 5.07 2.25 15.19
CA CYS A 135 4.16 2.97 14.32
C CYS A 135 4.84 4.12 13.56
N SER A 136 6.14 4.33 13.77
CA SER A 136 6.94 5.34 13.06
C SER A 136 7.18 4.93 11.61
N GLY A 137 7.09 5.91 10.72
CA GLY A 137 7.37 5.76 9.29
C GLY A 137 7.24 7.11 8.59
N THR A 138 7.85 7.25 7.42
CA THR A 138 7.73 8.49 6.62
C THR A 138 6.91 8.26 5.34
N THR A 139 6.59 9.35 4.65
CA THR A 139 5.84 9.29 3.38
C THR A 139 6.71 8.78 2.23
N ALA A 140 6.11 8.03 1.31
CA ALA A 140 6.79 7.47 0.13
C ALA A 140 7.44 8.52 -0.77
N PHE A 141 6.84 9.71 -0.84
CA PHE A 141 7.36 10.84 -1.61
C PHE A 141 7.74 11.99 -0.68
N PRO A 142 8.60 12.92 -1.13
CA PRO A 142 8.95 14.08 -0.35
C PRO A 142 7.71 14.95 -0.07
N THR A 143 7.31 14.98 1.19
CA THR A 143 6.24 15.84 1.71
C THR A 143 6.79 16.60 2.91
N LYS A 144 6.02 17.53 3.50
CA LYS A 144 6.42 18.23 4.74
C LYS A 144 6.91 17.28 5.84
N ALA A 145 6.43 16.03 5.90
CA ALA A 145 6.89 15.04 6.86
C ALA A 145 8.40 14.75 6.80
N TRP A 146 9.07 15.04 5.68
CA TRP A 146 10.51 14.85 5.51
C TRP A 146 11.35 15.96 6.17
N THR A 147 10.80 17.14 6.52
CA THR A 147 11.55 18.12 7.32
C THR A 147 11.70 17.68 8.77
N LYS A 148 12.70 18.23 9.46
CA LYS A 148 12.96 17.97 10.89
C LYS A 148 11.74 18.30 11.76
N SER A 149 11.10 19.43 11.50
CA SER A 149 9.89 19.92 12.19
C SER A 149 8.61 19.21 11.70
N GLY A 150 8.53 18.83 10.42
CA GLY A 150 7.30 18.36 9.79
C GLY A 150 6.37 19.48 9.31
N GLU A 151 6.72 20.75 9.55
CA GLU A 151 5.87 21.92 9.29
C GLU A 151 6.36 22.76 8.09
N ASP A 152 7.68 22.75 7.86
CA ASP A 152 8.35 23.52 6.82
C ASP A 152 8.14 22.97 5.40
N GLU A 153 8.20 23.84 4.39
CA GLU A 153 8.10 23.43 2.99
C GLU A 153 9.32 22.64 2.51
N VAL A 154 9.13 21.32 2.37
CA VAL A 154 10.13 20.37 1.84
C VAL A 154 10.50 20.63 0.38
N SER A 155 9.64 21.32 -0.38
CA SER A 155 9.87 21.68 -1.79
C SER A 155 11.20 22.42 -1.98
N SER A 156 11.56 23.35 -1.09
CA SER A 156 12.79 24.13 -1.20
C SER A 156 14.06 23.28 -1.03
N TYR A 157 14.09 22.40 -0.03
CA TYR A 157 15.22 21.49 0.23
C TYR A 157 15.38 20.44 -0.88
N VAL A 158 14.25 19.89 -1.34
CA VAL A 158 14.25 18.86 -2.38
C VAL A 158 14.59 19.44 -3.74
N LEU A 159 14.06 20.62 -4.12
CA LEU A 159 14.45 21.29 -5.37
C LEU A 159 15.92 21.71 -5.35
N LYS A 160 16.41 22.26 -4.24
CA LYS A 160 17.83 22.63 -4.12
C LYS A 160 18.73 21.39 -4.24
N SER A 161 18.42 20.33 -3.50
CA SER A 161 19.19 19.09 -3.57
C SER A 161 19.08 18.40 -4.94
N LEU A 162 17.93 18.47 -5.62
CA LEU A 162 17.78 17.99 -7.01
C LEU A 162 18.67 18.78 -7.98
N LEU A 163 18.69 20.11 -7.87
CA LEU A 163 19.54 20.98 -8.70
C LEU A 163 21.02 20.66 -8.46
N ASP A 164 21.44 20.55 -7.20
CA ASP A 164 22.81 20.26 -6.79
C ASP A 164 23.26 18.86 -7.26
N ASN A 165 22.32 17.91 -7.45
CA ASN A 165 22.58 16.53 -7.84
C ASN A 165 22.20 16.19 -9.29
N SER A 166 22.15 17.18 -10.19
CA SER A 166 21.85 16.97 -11.62
C SER A 166 20.53 16.23 -11.87
N PHE A 167 19.51 16.49 -11.05
CA PHE A 167 18.18 15.86 -11.08
C PHE A 167 18.19 14.34 -10.85
N SER A 168 19.27 13.79 -10.28
CA SER A 168 19.31 12.37 -9.89
C SER A 168 18.57 12.17 -8.58
N ILE A 169 17.43 11.47 -8.63
CA ILE A 169 16.61 11.16 -7.44
C ILE A 169 17.42 10.40 -6.39
N LYS A 170 18.20 9.40 -6.79
CA LYS A 170 19.02 8.60 -5.87
C LYS A 170 20.04 9.45 -5.10
N LYS A 171 20.82 10.27 -5.81
CA LYS A 171 21.82 11.16 -5.18
C LYS A 171 21.18 12.23 -4.29
N THR A 172 20.04 12.75 -4.72
CA THR A 172 19.24 13.69 -3.93
C THR A 172 18.85 13.07 -2.61
N ILE A 173 18.27 11.86 -2.61
CA ILE A 173 17.85 11.18 -1.38
C ILE A 173 19.05 10.90 -0.48
N SER A 174 20.17 10.42 -1.02
CA SER A 174 21.40 10.22 -0.24
C SER A 174 21.90 11.52 0.41
N SER A 175 21.84 12.65 -0.30
CA SER A 175 22.20 13.95 0.27
C SER A 175 21.23 14.41 1.36
N LEU A 176 19.93 14.12 1.21
CA LEU A 176 18.92 14.43 2.23
C LEU A 176 19.07 13.52 3.47
N ASP A 177 19.49 12.26 3.28
CA ASP A 177 19.83 11.33 4.36
C ASP A 177 20.97 11.88 5.21
N GLU A 178 22.04 12.37 4.57
CA GLU A 178 23.23 12.94 5.23
C GLU A 178 22.92 14.24 6.00
N GLN A 179 21.96 15.03 5.50
CA GLN A 179 21.43 16.20 6.23
C GLN A 179 20.58 15.81 7.45
N GLY A 180 20.30 14.51 7.60
CA GLY A 180 19.54 13.93 8.70
C GLY A 180 18.06 14.30 8.65
N LEU A 181 17.51 14.47 7.45
CA LEU A 181 16.07 14.67 7.29
C LEU A 181 15.29 13.37 7.56
N ASN A 182 13.97 13.48 7.69
CA ASN A 182 13.05 12.36 7.91
C ASN A 182 12.81 11.56 6.62
N THR A 183 13.89 11.19 5.94
CA THR A 183 13.89 10.39 4.73
C THR A 183 13.55 8.92 5.05
N PRO A 184 13.15 8.13 4.04
CA PRO A 184 12.78 6.74 4.30
C PRO A 184 13.91 5.92 4.90
N ASN A 185 15.15 6.08 4.43
CA ASN A 185 16.29 5.39 5.00
C ASN A 185 16.52 5.73 6.48
N ASN A 186 16.46 7.01 6.86
CA ASN A 186 16.66 7.41 8.25
C ASN A 186 15.52 6.95 9.16
N VAL A 187 14.26 7.04 8.71
CA VAL A 187 13.06 6.76 9.53
C VAL A 187 12.64 5.29 9.49
N ASP A 188 12.57 4.68 8.31
CA ASP A 188 12.03 3.31 8.16
C ASP A 188 13.12 2.22 8.24
N ALA A 189 14.39 2.54 8.01
CA ALA A 189 15.50 1.59 8.19
C ALA A 189 16.28 1.85 9.49
N LYS A 190 17.07 2.94 9.52
CA LYS A 190 18.02 3.17 10.62
C LYS A 190 17.34 3.36 11.98
N SER A 191 16.21 4.08 12.03
CA SER A 191 15.49 4.27 13.30
C SER A 191 14.97 2.95 13.87
N ASN A 192 14.51 2.02 13.02
CA ASN A 192 14.02 0.72 13.47
C ASN A 192 15.15 -0.14 14.04
N GLU A 193 16.30 -0.18 13.37
CA GLU A 193 17.50 -0.82 13.92
C GLU A 193 17.91 -0.21 15.28
N PHE A 194 17.88 1.12 15.37
CA PHE A 194 18.19 1.85 16.59
C PHE A 194 17.22 1.58 17.74
N ILE A 195 15.90 1.55 17.47
CA ILE A 195 14.87 1.24 18.48
C ILE A 195 15.15 -0.12 19.11
N VAL A 196 15.48 -1.12 18.28
CA VAL A 196 15.73 -2.47 18.78
C VAL A 196 17.01 -2.53 19.62
N LYS A 197 18.10 -1.90 19.17
CA LYS A 197 19.33 -1.75 19.97
C LYS A 197 19.06 -1.05 21.31
N ALA A 198 18.33 0.05 21.28
CA ALA A 198 17.93 0.80 22.47
C ALA A 198 17.12 -0.06 23.44
N TRP A 199 16.15 -0.82 22.94
CA TRP A 199 15.32 -1.69 23.78
C TRP A 199 16.13 -2.81 24.41
N ASN A 200 16.93 -3.54 23.62
CA ASN A 200 17.75 -4.63 24.14
C ASN A 200 18.73 -4.15 25.21
N LYS A 201 19.24 -2.92 25.09
CA LYS A 201 20.15 -2.33 26.08
C LYS A 201 19.43 -1.84 27.35
N ALA A 202 18.31 -1.13 27.18
CA ALA A 202 17.60 -0.46 28.27
C ALA A 202 16.68 -1.39 29.06
N CYS A 203 16.08 -2.38 28.40
CA CYS A 203 15.05 -3.23 28.99
C CYS A 203 15.60 -4.04 30.16
N LYS A 204 14.79 -4.11 31.22
CA LYS A 204 14.99 -4.92 32.44
C LYS A 204 13.81 -5.85 32.69
N ALA A 205 12.70 -5.67 31.97
CA ALA A 205 11.58 -6.59 31.97
C ALA A 205 11.85 -7.78 31.02
N THR A 206 11.02 -8.82 31.12
CA THR A 206 11.02 -9.91 30.13
C THR A 206 10.54 -9.36 28.80
N GLN A 207 11.43 -9.34 27.81
CA GLN A 207 11.10 -9.01 26.43
C GLN A 207 10.29 -10.15 25.80
N LYS A 208 9.11 -9.84 25.27
CA LYS A 208 8.15 -10.82 24.77
C LYS A 208 7.91 -10.71 23.26
N ARG A 209 7.68 -9.49 22.76
CA ARG A 209 7.31 -9.27 21.35
C ARG A 209 7.65 -7.89 20.80
N ILE A 210 7.97 -7.81 19.50
CA ILE A 210 7.90 -6.57 18.71
C ILE A 210 6.77 -6.70 17.69
N ILE A 211 5.94 -5.66 17.56
CA ILE A 211 4.96 -5.53 16.48
C ILE A 211 5.33 -4.33 15.63
N MET A 212 5.56 -4.53 14.33
CA MET A 212 5.90 -3.45 13.39
C MET A 212 4.76 -3.21 12.42
N LEU A 213 4.38 -1.94 12.26
CA LEU A 213 3.51 -1.51 11.17
C LEU A 213 4.36 -1.12 9.96
N SER A 214 4.36 -1.97 8.94
CA SER A 214 5.09 -1.77 7.69
C SER A 214 4.15 -1.29 6.58
N SER A 215 4.21 -1.86 5.37
CA SER A 215 3.37 -1.48 4.23
C SER A 215 3.23 -2.64 3.25
N ILE A 216 2.05 -2.76 2.66
CA ILE A 216 1.87 -3.51 1.41
C ILE A 216 2.81 -2.95 0.33
N GLY A 217 3.38 -3.84 -0.48
CA GLY A 217 4.35 -3.54 -1.52
C GLY A 217 5.80 -3.86 -1.16
N VAL A 218 6.13 -4.08 0.12
CA VAL A 218 7.50 -4.37 0.56
C VAL A 218 8.05 -5.66 -0.02
N GLN A 219 7.26 -6.71 -0.24
CA GLN A 219 7.76 -7.94 -0.89
C GLN A 219 7.60 -7.88 -2.42
N ARG A 220 6.78 -6.95 -2.92
CA ARG A 220 6.47 -6.79 -4.36
C ARG A 220 7.11 -5.56 -4.99
N ARG A 221 8.22 -5.07 -4.44
CA ARG A 221 8.89 -3.82 -4.84
C ARG A 221 9.23 -3.71 -6.31
N GLU A 222 9.48 -4.85 -6.96
CA GLU A 222 9.84 -4.93 -8.38
C GLU A 222 8.61 -5.12 -9.29
N SER A 223 7.44 -5.39 -8.72
CA SER A 223 6.19 -5.65 -9.44
C SER A 223 5.29 -4.42 -9.45
N MET A 224 4.76 -4.06 -10.61
CA MET A 224 3.85 -2.91 -10.73
C MET A 224 2.64 -3.04 -9.79
N PRO A 225 2.20 -1.94 -9.12
CA PRO A 225 2.65 -0.55 -9.27
C PRO A 225 3.79 -0.13 -8.31
N PHE A 226 4.33 -1.04 -7.50
CA PHE A 226 5.22 -0.71 -6.38
C PHE A 226 6.57 -0.10 -6.75
N PRO A 227 7.18 -0.35 -7.93
CA PRO A 227 8.34 0.42 -8.38
C PRO A 227 8.11 1.93 -8.41
N ILE A 228 6.90 2.37 -8.73
CA ILE A 228 6.54 3.81 -8.74
C ILE A 228 6.51 4.35 -7.31
N LEU A 229 5.85 3.63 -6.40
CA LEU A 229 5.80 4.00 -4.98
C LEU A 229 7.20 4.00 -4.36
N ASN A 230 8.06 3.09 -4.81
CA ASN A 230 9.44 2.95 -4.34
C ASN A 230 10.44 3.87 -5.06
N THR A 231 10.00 4.85 -5.85
CA THR A 231 10.91 5.78 -6.56
C THR A 231 11.87 6.47 -5.60
N CYS A 232 11.44 6.70 -4.35
CA CYS A 232 12.27 7.28 -3.30
C CYS A 232 12.84 6.26 -2.28
N GLY A 233 12.81 4.97 -2.60
CA GLY A 233 13.40 3.91 -1.77
C GLY A 233 12.63 3.61 -0.48
N VAL A 234 11.37 4.03 -0.36
CA VAL A 234 10.59 3.84 0.87
C VAL A 234 10.33 2.37 1.20
N LEU A 235 10.04 1.56 0.19
CA LEU A 235 9.76 0.14 0.39
C LEU A 235 11.07 -0.61 0.65
N ASP A 236 12.18 -0.18 0.06
CA ASP A 236 13.52 -0.72 0.37
C ASP A 236 13.91 -0.42 1.82
N ALA A 237 13.66 0.80 2.29
CA ALA A 237 13.92 1.18 3.67
C ALA A 237 13.04 0.39 4.65
N LYS A 238 11.75 0.22 4.34
CA LYS A 238 10.85 -0.63 5.14
C LYS A 238 11.30 -2.09 5.16
N ALA A 239 11.74 -2.64 4.03
CA ALA A 239 12.30 -3.99 3.96
C ALA A 239 13.54 -4.15 4.86
N ALA A 240 14.42 -3.14 4.90
CA ALA A 240 15.57 -3.13 5.79
C ALA A 240 15.16 -3.07 7.27
N GLY A 241 14.15 -2.26 7.60
CA GLY A 241 13.57 -2.20 8.95
C GLY A 241 12.90 -3.50 9.39
N GLU A 242 12.12 -4.14 8.52
CA GLU A 242 11.51 -5.47 8.75
C GLU A 242 12.61 -6.49 9.09
N LYS A 243 13.64 -6.57 8.25
CA LYS A 243 14.77 -7.49 8.45
C LYS A 243 15.51 -7.23 9.77
N ALA A 244 15.73 -5.97 10.14
CA ALA A 244 16.40 -5.63 11.39
C ALA A 244 15.63 -6.15 12.63
N ILE A 245 14.30 -6.13 12.56
CA ILE A 245 13.44 -6.66 13.63
C ILE A 245 13.47 -8.18 13.66
N GLU A 246 13.40 -8.84 12.50
CA GLU A 246 13.50 -10.30 12.39
C GLU A 246 14.83 -10.83 12.94
N ASP A 247 15.94 -10.22 12.52
CA ASP A 247 17.29 -10.59 12.95
C ASP A 247 17.45 -10.41 14.47
N ALA A 248 16.98 -9.30 15.01
CA ALA A 248 17.08 -9.03 16.44
C ALA A 248 16.16 -9.91 17.30
N ALA A 249 14.95 -10.22 16.82
CA ALA A 249 14.04 -11.15 17.48
C ALA A 249 14.68 -12.55 17.60
N LYS A 250 15.30 -13.01 16.52
CA LYS A 250 16.04 -14.28 16.49
C LYS A 250 17.26 -14.26 17.43
N GLU A 251 18.01 -13.17 17.46
CA GLU A 251 19.22 -13.04 18.30
C GLU A 251 18.88 -12.98 19.80
N ASN A 252 17.81 -12.27 20.16
CA ASN A 252 17.49 -11.95 21.56
C ASN A 252 16.37 -12.84 22.15
N GLY A 253 15.75 -13.72 21.35
CA GLY A 253 14.83 -14.75 21.82
C GLY A 253 13.41 -14.29 22.15
N TYR A 254 12.96 -13.16 21.59
CA TYR A 254 11.57 -12.70 21.63
C TYR A 254 10.89 -12.88 20.27
N SER A 255 9.54 -12.85 20.26
CA SER A 255 8.77 -12.98 19.01
C SER A 255 8.68 -11.67 18.24
N TYR A 256 8.40 -11.73 16.94
CA TYR A 256 8.02 -10.55 16.17
C TYR A 256 6.70 -10.74 15.42
N THR A 257 6.06 -9.64 15.05
CA THR A 257 4.94 -9.62 14.10
C THR A 257 5.08 -8.43 13.17
N ILE A 258 5.02 -8.65 11.86
CA ILE A 258 5.03 -7.57 10.86
C ILE A 258 3.63 -7.46 10.25
N ILE A 259 2.99 -6.31 10.44
CA ILE A 259 1.67 -6.02 9.87
C ILE A 259 1.88 -5.10 8.67
N ARG A 260 1.49 -5.52 7.48
CA ARG A 260 1.56 -4.75 6.24
C ARG A 260 0.18 -4.21 5.87
N PRO A 261 -0.20 -3.01 6.31
CA PRO A 261 -1.45 -2.41 5.88
C PRO A 261 -1.38 -1.97 4.41
N GLY A 262 -2.55 -1.94 3.77
CA GLY A 262 -2.80 -1.21 2.54
C GLY A 262 -2.75 0.30 2.72
N GLN A 263 -3.26 1.04 1.73
CA GLN A 263 -3.24 2.50 1.82
C GLN A 263 -4.11 2.99 2.98
N LEU A 264 -3.50 3.74 3.90
CA LEU A 264 -4.17 4.17 5.13
C LEU A 264 -5.18 5.30 4.89
N PHE A 265 -6.39 5.15 5.39
CA PHE A 265 -7.47 6.15 5.33
C PHE A 265 -8.30 6.20 6.62
N GLY A 266 -9.25 7.14 6.68
CA GLY A 266 -10.11 7.37 7.84
C GLY A 266 -9.48 8.27 8.91
N GLY A 267 -10.26 8.68 9.90
CA GLY A 267 -9.79 9.53 11.01
C GLY A 267 -8.48 9.06 11.64
N PRO A 268 -7.75 9.99 12.24
CA PRO A 268 -8.09 10.24 13.64
C PRO A 268 -8.54 11.68 13.82
N TYR A 269 -9.85 11.86 13.95
CA TYR A 269 -10.45 13.15 14.19
C TYR A 269 -10.15 13.57 15.64
N ASP A 270 -9.62 14.77 15.83
CA ASP A 270 -9.21 15.30 17.15
C ASP A 270 -10.39 15.55 18.10
N ASN A 271 -11.60 15.19 17.68
CA ASN A 271 -12.81 15.13 18.48
C ASN A 271 -13.25 13.67 18.63
N ASN A 272 -12.93 13.09 19.79
CA ASN A 272 -13.52 11.90 20.39
C ASN A 272 -13.68 10.68 19.43
N TYR A 273 -12.70 9.76 19.50
CA TYR A 273 -12.59 8.51 18.75
C TYR A 273 -13.93 7.76 18.58
N TYR A 274 -14.73 7.66 19.65
CA TYR A 274 -16.03 6.98 19.62
C TYR A 274 -17.14 7.77 18.91
N LEU A 275 -17.09 9.11 18.90
CA LEU A 275 -18.02 9.91 18.12
C LEU A 275 -17.74 9.78 16.61
N GLY A 276 -16.49 9.69 16.16
CA GLY A 276 -16.18 9.50 14.75
C GLY A 276 -16.81 8.23 14.15
N THR A 277 -16.76 7.14 14.92
CA THR A 277 -17.39 5.85 14.58
C THR A 277 -18.92 5.89 14.74
N LEU A 278 -19.43 6.55 15.79
CA LEU A 278 -20.87 6.72 16.05
C LEU A 278 -21.57 7.62 15.02
N PHE A 279 -20.84 8.60 14.46
CA PHE A 279 -21.36 9.57 13.49
C PHE A 279 -21.01 9.24 12.03
N GLN A 280 -20.49 8.03 11.74
CA GLN A 280 -20.20 7.57 10.37
C GLN A 280 -19.41 8.59 9.52
N LEU A 281 -18.45 9.29 10.13
CA LEU A 281 -17.62 10.27 9.43
C LEU A 281 -16.55 9.60 8.55
N ASP A 282 -16.28 8.31 8.79
CA ASP A 282 -15.53 7.45 7.87
C ASP A 282 -16.48 6.95 6.77
N LYS A 283 -16.09 7.19 5.52
CA LYS A 283 -16.94 7.09 4.32
C LYS A 283 -17.63 5.75 4.03
N ASP A 284 -17.42 4.71 4.81
CA ASP A 284 -18.05 3.41 4.60
C ASP A 284 -18.16 2.65 5.94
N ALA A 285 -19.20 2.92 6.74
CA ALA A 285 -19.58 2.08 7.89
C ALA A 285 -19.79 0.59 7.49
N ALA A 286 -19.92 0.33 6.19
CA ALA A 286 -20.02 -1.01 5.62
C ALA A 286 -18.68 -1.74 5.44
N THR A 287 -17.51 -1.10 5.58
CA THR A 287 -16.18 -1.72 5.35
C THR A 287 -15.37 -1.88 6.64
N GLN A 288 -15.98 -2.45 7.68
CA GLN A 288 -15.32 -2.60 8.97
C GLN A 288 -14.60 -3.95 9.14
N ASP A 289 -14.92 -4.96 8.33
CA ASP A 289 -14.23 -6.26 8.33
C ASP A 289 -12.82 -6.15 7.70
N VAL A 290 -11.94 -7.13 7.98
CA VAL A 290 -10.55 -7.17 7.48
C VAL A 290 -10.21 -8.45 6.75
N GLN A 291 -9.75 -8.34 5.52
CA GLN A 291 -9.01 -9.45 4.93
C GLN A 291 -7.57 -9.42 5.44
N VAL A 292 -7.11 -10.55 5.99
CA VAL A 292 -5.71 -10.79 6.31
C VAL A 292 -5.16 -11.90 5.42
N GLY A 293 -3.92 -11.75 4.97
CA GLY A 293 -3.25 -12.70 4.08
C GLY A 293 -1.78 -12.77 4.43
N LYS A 294 -1.21 -13.97 4.51
CA LYS A 294 0.22 -14.15 4.80
C LYS A 294 1.07 -13.43 3.74
N GLY A 295 2.19 -12.87 4.17
CA GLY A 295 3.07 -12.12 3.27
C GLY A 295 2.48 -10.79 2.82
N ASP A 296 2.57 -10.50 1.53
CA ASP A 296 2.23 -9.23 0.90
C ASP A 296 1.48 -9.48 -0.41
N GLU A 297 0.36 -10.20 -0.34
CA GLU A 297 -0.42 -10.56 -1.53
C GLU A 297 -1.64 -9.65 -1.73
N LEU A 298 -2.17 -9.09 -0.64
CA LEU A 298 -3.40 -8.29 -0.68
C LEU A 298 -3.18 -6.93 -1.35
N LEU A 299 -4.26 -6.39 -1.92
CA LEU A 299 -4.31 -5.02 -2.47
C LEU A 299 -5.61 -4.38 -2.02
N GLY A 300 -5.51 -3.20 -1.41
CA GLY A 300 -6.66 -2.48 -0.88
C GLY A 300 -6.25 -1.38 0.08
N ASP A 301 -7.26 -0.76 0.68
CA ASP A 301 -7.09 0.31 1.65
C ASP A 301 -7.29 -0.24 3.07
N THR A 302 -6.66 0.39 4.06
CA THR A 302 -6.80 0.00 5.47
C THR A 302 -7.24 1.20 6.31
N LEU A 303 -8.35 1.06 7.03
CA LEU A 303 -8.80 2.02 8.03
C LEU A 303 -7.80 2.07 9.17
N ARG A 304 -7.43 3.28 9.59
CA ARG A 304 -6.49 3.48 10.71
C ARG A 304 -7.01 2.90 12.01
N SER A 305 -8.31 3.04 12.28
CA SER A 305 -8.99 2.46 13.44
C SER A 305 -8.97 0.94 13.42
N THR A 306 -9.28 0.35 12.27
CA THR A 306 -9.21 -1.10 12.08
C THR A 306 -7.80 -1.65 12.23
N LEU A 307 -6.79 -0.96 11.70
CA LEU A 307 -5.39 -1.35 11.89
C LEU A 307 -5.00 -1.32 13.37
N ALA A 308 -5.44 -0.31 14.12
CA ALA A 308 -5.21 -0.22 15.55
C ALA A 308 -5.88 -1.36 16.31
N GLU A 309 -7.11 -1.72 15.95
CA GLU A 309 -7.82 -2.86 16.53
C GLU A 309 -7.09 -4.17 16.24
N VAL A 310 -6.76 -4.46 14.98
CA VAL A 310 -6.00 -5.68 14.62
C VAL A 310 -4.67 -5.73 15.37
N THR A 311 -3.95 -4.61 15.48
CA THR A 311 -2.69 -4.52 16.23
C THR A 311 -2.87 -4.90 17.70
N ALA A 312 -3.95 -4.43 18.33
CA ALA A 312 -4.27 -4.79 19.71
C ALA A 312 -4.67 -6.26 19.85
N GLN A 313 -5.48 -6.79 18.94
CA GLN A 313 -5.85 -8.22 18.92
C GLN A 313 -4.62 -9.13 18.72
N ILE A 314 -3.62 -8.67 17.95
CA ILE A 314 -2.33 -9.35 17.82
C ILE A 314 -1.50 -9.26 19.10
N ALA A 315 -1.54 -8.13 19.83
CA ALA A 315 -0.84 -8.01 21.11
C ALA A 315 -1.48 -8.89 22.19
N GLU A 316 -2.81 -8.92 22.25
CA GLU A 316 -3.63 -9.73 23.16
C GLU A 316 -3.56 -11.22 22.81
N GLY A 317 -3.43 -11.52 21.52
CA GLY A 317 -3.38 -12.86 20.96
C GLY A 317 -1.99 -13.46 20.94
N ASP A 318 -1.93 -14.78 21.11
CA ASP A 318 -0.67 -15.51 21.03
C ASP A 318 -0.44 -16.25 19.70
N TYR A 319 -1.19 -15.89 18.67
CA TYR A 319 -1.32 -16.65 17.42
C TYR A 319 -0.57 -16.06 16.22
N ALA A 320 0.07 -14.90 16.38
CA ALA A 320 0.83 -14.23 15.31
C ALA A 320 2.32 -14.05 15.68
N ARG A 321 2.92 -15.09 16.26
CA ARG A 321 4.36 -15.13 16.58
C ARG A 321 5.16 -15.40 15.32
N ASP A 322 6.23 -14.63 15.13
CA ASP A 322 7.22 -14.77 14.06
C ASP A 322 6.55 -14.85 12.69
N LEU A 323 5.60 -13.94 12.49
CA LEU A 323 4.69 -13.92 11.35
C LEU A 323 4.61 -12.52 10.75
N ASP A 324 4.58 -12.49 9.42
CA ASP A 324 4.26 -11.32 8.62
C ASP A 324 2.97 -11.52 7.81
N PHE A 325 2.13 -10.49 7.76
CA PHE A 325 0.87 -10.55 7.01
C PHE A 325 0.39 -9.19 6.52
N ALA A 326 -0.33 -9.20 5.40
CA ALA A 326 -1.03 -8.04 4.87
C ALA A 326 -2.42 -7.92 5.49
N VAL A 327 -2.89 -6.68 5.67
CA VAL A 327 -4.24 -6.38 6.17
C VAL A 327 -4.91 -5.29 5.34
N VAL A 328 -6.11 -5.55 4.84
CA VAL A 328 -6.93 -4.57 4.10
C VAL A 328 -8.38 -4.65 4.57
N ASN A 329 -9.09 -3.53 4.50
CA ASN A 329 -10.51 -3.48 4.83
C ASN A 329 -11.37 -4.06 3.70
N VAL A 330 -12.38 -4.82 4.09
CA VAL A 330 -13.40 -5.39 3.19
C VAL A 330 -14.80 -5.09 3.75
N LYS A 331 -15.83 -5.30 2.92
CA LYS A 331 -17.21 -5.10 3.37
C LYS A 331 -17.58 -6.14 4.45
N GLY A 332 -18.12 -5.67 5.57
CA GLY A 332 -18.54 -6.51 6.68
C GLY A 332 -18.47 -5.79 8.03
N GLU A 333 -18.84 -6.50 9.08
CA GLU A 333 -18.74 -6.06 10.47
C GLU A 333 -17.30 -6.13 10.97
N SER A 334 -16.98 -5.36 12.02
CA SER A 334 -15.64 -5.41 12.62
C SER A 334 -15.22 -6.83 12.99
N PRO A 335 -13.99 -7.26 12.65
CA PRO A 335 -13.55 -8.61 12.84
C PRO A 335 -13.36 -8.90 14.34
N THR A 336 -13.86 -10.05 14.80
CA THR A 336 -13.55 -10.56 16.14
C THR A 336 -12.13 -11.15 16.18
N VAL A 337 -11.56 -11.24 17.38
CA VAL A 337 -10.25 -11.88 17.62
C VAL A 337 -10.18 -13.29 17.01
N ASP A 338 -11.27 -14.06 17.15
CA ASP A 338 -11.34 -15.43 16.62
C ASP A 338 -11.29 -15.46 15.08
N ILE A 339 -11.94 -14.51 14.42
CA ILE A 339 -11.93 -14.39 12.95
C ILE A 339 -10.54 -14.03 12.46
N VAL A 340 -9.87 -13.06 13.10
CA VAL A 340 -8.49 -12.69 12.71
C VAL A 340 -7.54 -13.86 12.94
N LYS A 341 -7.67 -14.57 14.07
CA LYS A 341 -6.90 -15.78 14.37
C LYS A 341 -7.14 -16.87 13.34
N GLU A 342 -8.39 -17.16 13.00
CA GLU A 342 -8.76 -18.17 11.99
C GLU A 342 -8.13 -17.83 10.64
N ARG A 343 -8.27 -16.58 10.19
CA ARG A 343 -7.75 -16.13 8.89
C ARG A 343 -6.20 -16.18 8.83
N LEU A 344 -5.50 -15.97 9.95
CA LEU A 344 -4.02 -16.07 10.00
C LEU A 344 -3.51 -17.51 10.14
N THR A 345 -4.22 -18.35 10.90
CA THR A 345 -3.76 -19.72 11.23
C THR A 345 -4.32 -20.79 10.31
N GLY A 346 -5.39 -20.49 9.56
CA GLY A 346 -6.12 -21.45 8.73
C GLY A 346 -6.92 -22.48 9.52
N ALA A 347 -7.06 -22.32 10.85
CA ALA A 347 -7.76 -23.26 11.71
C ALA A 347 -9.25 -22.93 11.81
N LEU A 348 -10.10 -23.75 11.17
CA LEU A 348 -11.55 -23.73 11.36
C LEU A 348 -11.91 -24.03 12.82
N LEU A 349 -12.76 -23.21 13.43
CA LEU A 349 -13.32 -23.53 14.75
C LEU A 349 -14.10 -24.85 14.72
N PRO A 350 -14.06 -25.66 15.80
CA PRO A 350 -14.84 -26.91 15.89
C PRO A 350 -16.35 -26.72 15.62
N SER A 351 -16.87 -25.53 15.93
CA SER A 351 -18.27 -25.15 15.71
C SER A 351 -18.64 -25.02 14.23
N LEU A 352 -17.74 -24.55 13.35
CA LEU A 352 -17.99 -24.51 11.90
C LEU A 352 -17.79 -25.89 11.25
N ALA A 353 -16.82 -26.67 11.73
CA ALA A 353 -16.60 -28.04 11.26
C ALA A 353 -17.85 -28.93 11.47
N PHE A 354 -18.60 -28.69 12.56
CA PHE A 354 -19.84 -29.39 12.87
C PHE A 354 -20.98 -29.08 11.86
N VAL A 355 -21.08 -27.84 11.39
CA VAL A 355 -22.07 -27.42 10.38
C VAL A 355 -21.76 -28.05 9.01
N PHE A 356 -20.49 -28.14 8.63
CA PHE A 356 -20.09 -28.79 7.38
C PHE A 356 -20.28 -30.31 7.40
N LEU A 357 -20.19 -30.95 8.58
CA LEU A 357 -20.43 -32.38 8.75
C LEU A 357 -21.91 -32.77 8.70
N GLN A 358 -22.85 -31.85 9.01
CA GLN A 358 -24.28 -32.14 8.96
C GLN A 358 -24.91 -32.04 7.56
N ASN A 359 -24.25 -31.42 6.58
CA ASN A 359 -24.81 -31.23 5.23
C ASN A 359 -24.42 -32.31 4.20
N LYS A 360 -23.85 -33.44 4.63
CA LYS A 360 -23.58 -34.62 3.77
C LYS A 360 -24.66 -35.68 3.95
N GLU A 361 -25.90 -35.39 3.55
CA GLU A 361 -26.86 -36.44 3.19
C GLU A 361 -27.04 -36.50 1.67
N VAL A 362 -26.81 -37.71 1.15
CA VAL A 362 -26.74 -38.09 -0.25
C VAL A 362 -28.14 -38.14 -0.87
N LYS A 363 -28.36 -37.48 -2.01
CA LYS A 363 -29.39 -37.89 -2.97
C LYS A 363 -28.76 -38.25 -4.32
N LYS A 364 -28.79 -39.55 -4.55
CA LYS A 364 -28.42 -40.28 -5.76
C LYS A 364 -29.58 -40.20 -6.76
N ILE A 365 -29.33 -39.79 -8.00
CA ILE A 365 -30.17 -40.14 -9.16
C ILE A 365 -29.25 -40.55 -10.30
N ASP A 366 -29.38 -41.82 -10.68
CA ASP A 366 -28.74 -42.49 -11.82
C ASP A 366 -29.61 -42.32 -13.09
N ASN A 367 -28.98 -42.06 -14.25
CA ASN A 367 -29.23 -42.62 -15.61
C ASN A 367 -28.90 -41.62 -16.74
N ILE A 368 -27.72 -41.75 -17.40
CA ILE A 368 -27.44 -42.45 -18.69
C ILE A 368 -27.82 -41.64 -19.95
N SER A 369 -26.83 -41.15 -20.70
CA SER A 369 -26.40 -41.77 -21.97
C SER A 369 -25.11 -41.14 -22.50
N ILE A 370 -24.16 -42.02 -22.83
CA ILE A 370 -22.82 -41.74 -23.35
C ILE A 370 -22.92 -41.48 -24.87
N GLY A 371 -22.36 -40.36 -25.32
CA GLY A 371 -22.06 -40.06 -26.72
C GLY A 371 -20.61 -39.60 -26.81
N SER A 372 -19.83 -40.37 -27.56
CA SER A 372 -18.38 -40.30 -27.75
C SER A 372 -17.88 -39.09 -28.54
N GLY A 373 -16.68 -38.61 -28.22
CA GLY A 373 -15.76 -38.06 -29.23
C GLY A 373 -15.06 -36.76 -28.85
N GLU A 374 -13.74 -36.88 -28.70
CA GLU A 374 -12.69 -35.89 -28.99
C GLU A 374 -12.07 -35.12 -27.81
N GLU A 375 -10.74 -35.11 -27.88
CA GLU A 375 -9.73 -34.72 -26.88
C GLU A 375 -9.78 -33.22 -26.58
N TYR A 376 -9.52 -32.87 -25.32
CA TYR A 376 -9.27 -31.49 -24.89
C TYR A 376 -7.77 -31.23 -24.98
N ASP A 377 -7.38 -30.39 -25.95
CA ASP A 377 -6.13 -29.65 -25.91
C ASP A 377 -6.30 -28.38 -25.05
N ASP A 378 -5.28 -28.17 -24.23
CA ASP A 378 -5.07 -27.10 -23.26
C ASP A 378 -4.63 -25.80 -23.97
N GLU A 379 -5.48 -24.78 -24.01
CA GLU A 379 -5.05 -23.39 -24.22
C GLU A 379 -5.77 -22.46 -23.23
N GLY A 380 -4.96 -21.62 -22.56
CA GLY A 380 -5.35 -20.85 -21.39
C GLY A 380 -6.35 -19.72 -21.66
N ASP A 381 -7.32 -19.61 -20.75
CA ASP A 381 -8.25 -18.49 -20.70
C ASP A 381 -7.70 -17.33 -19.85
N ASP A 382 -7.45 -16.25 -20.57
CA ASP A 382 -7.08 -14.91 -20.13
C ASP A 382 -8.39 -14.15 -19.82
N ASP A 383 -8.90 -14.24 -18.59
CA ASP A 383 -10.16 -13.56 -18.21
C ASP A 383 -9.92 -12.06 -17.93
N SER A 384 -9.81 -11.30 -19.02
CA SER A 384 -9.97 -9.85 -19.02
C SER A 384 -11.38 -9.51 -19.49
N SER A 385 -12.24 -9.09 -18.57
CA SER A 385 -13.54 -8.50 -18.91
C SER A 385 -13.34 -7.09 -19.48
N ALA A 386 -12.85 -7.01 -20.72
CA ALA A 386 -12.77 -5.78 -21.49
C ALA A 386 -14.11 -5.52 -22.19
N ALA A 387 -14.65 -4.32 -21.97
CA ALA A 387 -15.81 -3.78 -22.68
C ALA A 387 -15.56 -3.75 -24.21
N PRO A 388 -16.61 -3.76 -25.05
CA PRO A 388 -16.47 -3.88 -26.50
C PRO A 388 -15.62 -2.73 -27.08
N ASP A 389 -14.62 -3.11 -27.87
CA ASP A 389 -13.74 -2.21 -28.61
C ASP A 389 -14.53 -1.38 -29.62
N VAL A 390 -14.75 -0.09 -29.32
CA VAL A 390 -15.03 0.90 -30.37
C VAL A 390 -13.69 1.21 -31.04
N ALA A 391 -13.34 0.41 -32.04
CA ALA A 391 -12.19 0.64 -32.91
C ALA A 391 -12.52 1.77 -33.90
N THR A 392 -12.00 2.97 -33.62
CA THR A 392 -12.00 4.07 -34.59
C THR A 392 -10.76 3.95 -35.49
N ASP A 393 -10.92 3.29 -36.64
CA ASP A 393 -9.97 3.33 -37.76
C ASP A 393 -10.02 4.70 -38.45
N ILE A 394 -9.54 5.74 -37.78
CA ILE A 394 -9.44 7.10 -38.36
C ILE A 394 -8.03 7.62 -38.12
N SER A 395 -7.12 7.31 -39.04
CA SER A 395 -5.77 7.88 -39.03
C SER A 395 -5.80 9.29 -39.65
N GLN A 396 -6.18 10.31 -38.89
CA GLN A 396 -5.76 11.66 -39.25
C GLN A 396 -4.24 11.77 -39.04
N ALA A 397 -3.51 12.12 -40.09
CA ALA A 397 -2.05 12.25 -40.05
C ALA A 397 -1.64 13.59 -39.41
N TRP A 398 -1.84 13.73 -38.10
CA TRP A 398 -1.35 14.86 -37.32
C TRP A 398 0.15 14.72 -37.00
N GLY A 399 0.88 15.84 -36.93
CA GLY A 399 2.28 15.88 -36.56
C GLY A 399 2.71 17.18 -35.88
N MET A 400 4.01 17.42 -35.78
CA MET A 400 4.55 18.58 -35.03
C MET A 400 4.04 19.95 -35.53
N LYS A 401 3.70 20.06 -36.82
CA LYS A 401 3.15 21.28 -37.45
C LYS A 401 1.77 21.68 -36.90
N ASP A 402 1.07 20.75 -36.27
CA ASP A 402 -0.30 20.93 -35.75
C ASP A 402 -0.30 21.30 -34.26
N ALA A 403 0.87 21.49 -33.64
CA ALA A 403 0.98 21.92 -32.25
C ALA A 403 0.33 23.31 -32.03
N PRO A 404 -0.20 23.60 -30.84
CA PRO A 404 -0.12 22.82 -29.59
C PRO A 404 -1.08 21.62 -29.52
N TYR A 405 -0.74 20.62 -28.70
CA TYR A 405 -1.54 19.42 -28.45
C TYR A 405 -2.09 19.37 -27.02
N LYS A 406 -3.22 18.70 -26.84
CA LYS A 406 -3.77 18.36 -25.51
C LYS A 406 -4.48 17.00 -25.50
N MET A 407 -4.64 16.46 -24.30
CA MET A 407 -5.55 15.37 -23.97
C MET A 407 -6.63 15.92 -23.05
N VAL A 408 -7.90 15.58 -23.29
CA VAL A 408 -9.03 16.03 -22.46
C VAL A 408 -9.62 14.84 -21.73
N LEU A 409 -9.86 14.98 -20.43
CA LEU A 409 -10.43 13.96 -19.57
C LEU A 409 -11.79 14.47 -19.10
N CYS A 410 -12.87 13.96 -19.69
CA CYS A 410 -14.24 14.32 -19.37
C CYS A 410 -14.72 13.47 -18.20
N VAL A 411 -14.84 14.06 -17.01
CA VAL A 411 -15.22 13.37 -15.78
C VAL A 411 -16.73 13.40 -15.61
N ASN A 412 -17.37 12.24 -15.45
CA ASN A 412 -18.80 12.15 -15.17
C ASN A 412 -19.09 12.62 -13.73
N THR A 413 -19.62 13.82 -13.59
CA THR A 413 -19.87 14.46 -12.30
C THR A 413 -21.18 14.01 -11.65
N SER A 414 -22.14 13.47 -12.42
CA SER A 414 -23.40 12.88 -11.87
C SER A 414 -23.13 11.74 -10.89
N LEU A 415 -22.00 11.06 -11.02
CA LEU A 415 -21.63 9.93 -10.18
C LEU A 415 -21.13 10.33 -8.78
N GLY A 416 -21.00 11.62 -8.48
CA GLY A 416 -20.60 12.09 -7.14
C GLY A 416 -19.22 11.62 -6.67
N MET A 417 -18.31 11.29 -7.60
CA MET A 417 -17.00 10.72 -7.28
C MET A 417 -16.18 11.64 -6.35
N GLY A 418 -15.53 11.05 -5.34
CA GLY A 418 -14.55 11.76 -4.53
C GLY A 418 -13.29 12.13 -5.33
N LYS A 419 -12.59 13.21 -4.92
CA LYS A 419 -11.39 13.73 -5.61
C LYS A 419 -10.32 12.66 -5.89
N GLY A 420 -10.07 11.75 -4.95
CA GLY A 420 -9.11 10.64 -5.13
C GLY A 420 -9.52 9.65 -6.22
N LYS A 421 -10.81 9.26 -6.25
CA LYS A 421 -11.34 8.37 -7.30
C LYS A 421 -11.29 9.08 -8.66
N ILE A 422 -11.65 10.36 -8.72
CA ILE A 422 -11.52 11.14 -9.96
C ILE A 422 -10.07 11.14 -10.46
N ALA A 423 -9.09 11.38 -9.58
CA ALA A 423 -7.69 11.36 -9.97
C ALA A 423 -7.25 10.00 -10.54
N ALA A 424 -7.59 8.90 -9.85
CA ALA A 424 -7.26 7.55 -10.31
C ALA A 424 -7.91 7.21 -11.67
N GLN A 425 -9.19 7.54 -11.85
CA GLN A 425 -9.94 7.29 -13.08
C GLN A 425 -9.39 8.14 -14.23
N CYS A 426 -9.01 9.40 -13.97
CA CYS A 426 -8.30 10.25 -14.93
C CYS A 426 -6.94 9.67 -15.33
N CYS A 427 -6.18 9.07 -14.40
CA CYS A 427 -4.92 8.38 -14.71
C CYS A 427 -5.15 7.17 -15.61
N HIS A 428 -6.15 6.33 -15.33
CA HIS A 428 -6.52 5.20 -16.19
C HIS A 428 -6.92 5.66 -17.59
N ALA A 429 -7.76 6.70 -17.68
CA ALA A 429 -8.18 7.28 -18.96
C ALA A 429 -6.98 7.78 -19.77
N ALA A 430 -6.03 8.46 -19.11
CA ALA A 430 -4.83 8.97 -19.76
C ALA A 430 -3.92 7.85 -20.30
N VAL A 431 -3.74 6.75 -19.55
CA VAL A 431 -2.97 5.58 -20.00
C VAL A 431 -3.67 4.89 -21.16
N GLY A 432 -4.99 4.72 -21.10
CA GLY A 432 -5.78 4.14 -22.20
C GLY A 432 -5.69 4.97 -23.47
N CYS A 433 -5.85 6.29 -23.36
CA CYS A 433 -5.66 7.23 -24.46
C CYS A 433 -4.26 7.15 -25.06
N TYR A 434 -3.23 7.09 -24.22
CA TYR A 434 -1.83 6.96 -24.65
C TYR A 434 -1.62 5.67 -25.47
N LYS A 435 -2.07 4.52 -24.93
CA LYS A 435 -1.96 3.22 -25.61
C LYS A 435 -2.68 3.23 -26.96
N ARG A 436 -3.87 3.82 -27.03
CA ARG A 436 -4.66 3.92 -28.27
C ARG A 436 -4.04 4.88 -29.29
N ALA A 437 -3.48 6.00 -28.84
CA ALA A 437 -2.81 6.97 -29.70
C ALA A 437 -1.50 6.43 -30.32
N ARG A 438 -0.84 5.44 -29.69
CA ARG A 438 0.34 4.79 -30.27
C ARG A 438 0.06 4.12 -31.61
N THR A 439 -1.15 3.58 -31.79
CA THR A 439 -1.57 2.95 -33.05
C THR A 439 -2.35 3.93 -33.93
N ALA A 440 -3.28 4.68 -33.35
CA ALA A 440 -4.18 5.56 -34.11
C ALA A 440 -3.48 6.82 -34.68
N CYS A 441 -2.55 7.43 -33.94
CA CYS A 441 -1.90 8.68 -34.33
C CYS A 441 -0.47 8.82 -33.79
N PRO A 442 0.48 7.94 -34.18
CA PRO A 442 1.83 7.90 -33.60
C PRO A 442 2.62 9.21 -33.76
N ALA A 443 2.46 9.92 -34.87
CA ALA A 443 3.12 11.21 -35.11
C ALA A 443 2.54 12.34 -34.25
N GLY A 444 1.22 12.35 -34.02
CA GLY A 444 0.54 13.28 -33.12
C GLY A 444 0.90 13.01 -31.66
N LEU A 445 1.01 11.74 -31.28
CA LEU A 445 1.46 11.32 -29.94
C LEU A 445 2.89 11.83 -29.67
N ALA A 446 3.82 11.62 -30.61
CA ALA A 446 5.19 12.11 -30.48
C ALA A 446 5.26 13.65 -30.40
N ALA A 447 4.37 14.37 -31.09
CA ALA A 447 4.27 15.82 -30.99
C ALA A 447 3.73 16.27 -29.63
N TRP A 448 2.73 15.60 -29.08
CA TRP A 448 2.22 15.86 -27.73
C TRP A 448 3.27 15.60 -26.65
N GLU A 449 4.05 14.52 -26.78
CA GLU A 449 5.18 14.23 -25.89
C GLU A 449 6.24 15.33 -25.89
N ARG A 450 6.51 15.92 -27.06
CA ARG A 450 7.47 17.02 -27.23
C ARG A 450 6.93 18.40 -26.84
N THR A 451 5.62 18.52 -26.63
CA THR A 451 4.95 19.80 -26.32
C THR A 451 4.38 19.85 -24.90
N GLY A 452 4.90 19.00 -24.01
CA GLY A 452 4.64 19.08 -22.56
C GLY A 452 3.52 18.18 -22.06
N CYS A 453 3.01 17.26 -22.89
CA CYS A 453 2.05 16.23 -22.48
C CYS A 453 0.78 16.76 -21.79
N ALA A 454 0.26 17.92 -22.24
CA ALA A 454 -0.84 18.63 -21.59
C ALA A 454 -2.10 17.75 -21.43
N LYS A 455 -2.65 17.71 -20.22
CA LYS A 455 -3.88 16.99 -19.85
C LYS A 455 -4.83 17.95 -19.15
N ILE A 456 -6.07 18.02 -19.63
CA ILE A 456 -7.09 18.95 -19.14
C ILE A 456 -8.28 18.14 -18.64
N ALA A 457 -8.57 18.21 -17.34
CA ALA A 457 -9.73 17.57 -16.75
C ALA A 457 -10.92 18.53 -16.73
N VAL A 458 -12.07 18.08 -17.25
CA VAL A 458 -13.29 18.88 -17.38
C VAL A 458 -14.50 18.16 -16.78
N LYS A 459 -15.46 18.94 -16.31
CA LYS A 459 -16.72 18.49 -15.73
C LYS A 459 -17.72 18.16 -16.84
N CYS A 460 -18.01 16.88 -17.02
CA CYS A 460 -19.14 16.42 -17.83
C CYS A 460 -20.31 16.13 -16.88
N PRO A 461 -21.51 16.69 -17.12
CA PRO A 461 -22.61 16.59 -16.16
C PRO A 461 -23.10 15.15 -16.00
N ASP A 462 -23.23 14.38 -17.08
CA ASP A 462 -23.78 13.03 -17.06
C ASP A 462 -23.20 12.12 -18.17
N GLU A 463 -23.54 10.84 -18.10
CA GLU A 463 -23.13 9.85 -19.10
C GLU A 463 -23.77 10.10 -20.47
N LYS A 464 -24.97 10.70 -20.50
CA LYS A 464 -25.69 10.96 -21.75
C LYS A 464 -24.93 11.95 -22.62
N GLU A 465 -24.53 13.10 -22.06
CA GLU A 465 -23.72 14.09 -22.78
C GLU A 465 -22.36 13.51 -23.21
N MET A 466 -21.75 12.69 -22.34
CA MET A 466 -20.50 12.00 -22.62
C MET A 466 -20.60 11.10 -23.86
N MET A 467 -21.69 10.31 -23.98
CA MET A 467 -21.88 9.32 -25.03
C MET A 467 -22.50 9.89 -26.31
N GLU A 468 -23.57 10.66 -26.18
CA GLU A 468 -24.39 11.10 -27.32
C GLU A 468 -23.84 12.37 -27.97
N GLU A 469 -23.10 13.20 -27.24
CA GLU A 469 -22.57 14.47 -27.76
C GLU A 469 -21.05 14.45 -27.91
N ILE A 470 -20.32 14.23 -26.82
CA ILE A 470 -18.87 14.40 -26.79
C ILE A 470 -18.18 13.30 -27.60
N LEU A 471 -18.50 12.03 -27.34
CA LEU A 471 -17.89 10.91 -28.05
C LEU A 471 -18.19 10.96 -29.56
N VAL A 472 -19.45 11.18 -29.94
CA VAL A 472 -19.86 11.25 -31.35
C VAL A 472 -19.08 12.33 -32.09
N LYS A 473 -18.99 13.54 -31.52
CA LYS A 473 -18.22 14.65 -32.11
C LYS A 473 -16.72 14.35 -32.17
N ALA A 474 -16.17 13.71 -31.14
CA ALA A 474 -14.75 13.32 -31.11
C ALA A 474 -14.43 12.30 -32.21
N ILE A 475 -15.28 11.30 -32.41
CA ILE A 475 -15.15 10.30 -33.48
C ILE A 475 -15.21 10.99 -34.86
N GLN A 476 -16.19 11.89 -35.06
CA GLN A 476 -16.31 12.66 -36.31
C GLN A 476 -15.09 13.54 -36.59
N ALA A 477 -14.45 14.08 -35.54
CA ALA A 477 -13.23 14.85 -35.64
C ALA A 477 -11.95 13.99 -35.76
N GLY A 478 -12.07 12.66 -35.74
CA GLY A 478 -10.92 11.75 -35.79
C GLY A 478 -10.06 11.74 -34.52
N ILE A 479 -10.62 12.17 -33.38
CA ILE A 479 -9.92 12.19 -32.09
C ILE A 479 -10.00 10.81 -31.45
N PRO A 480 -8.86 10.18 -31.09
CA PRO A 480 -8.87 8.92 -30.35
C PRO A 480 -9.61 9.08 -29.02
N ALA A 481 -10.48 8.13 -28.68
CA ALA A 481 -11.26 8.15 -27.45
C ALA A 481 -11.06 6.87 -26.64
N TYR A 482 -11.13 6.95 -25.31
CA TYR A 482 -11.03 5.80 -24.42
C TYR A 482 -11.96 5.97 -23.20
N PHE A 483 -12.75 4.94 -22.90
CA PHE A 483 -13.61 4.92 -21.72
C PHE A 483 -12.94 4.21 -20.55
N VAL A 484 -13.18 4.75 -19.37
CA VAL A 484 -12.99 4.02 -18.12
C VAL A 484 -14.35 3.66 -17.56
N GLU A 485 -14.54 2.38 -17.32
CA GLU A 485 -15.71 1.84 -16.64
C GLU A 485 -15.31 1.41 -15.23
N ASP A 486 -16.21 1.66 -14.27
CA ASP A 486 -15.97 1.21 -12.91
C ASP A 486 -16.14 -0.32 -12.84
N ALA A 487 -15.07 -1.03 -12.49
CA ALA A 487 -15.04 -2.49 -12.37
C ALA A 487 -15.87 -3.03 -11.19
N GLY A 488 -16.79 -2.23 -10.62
CA GLY A 488 -17.66 -2.62 -9.51
C GLY A 488 -16.99 -2.74 -8.14
N ARG A 489 -15.76 -2.25 -7.99
CA ARG A 489 -14.97 -2.36 -6.75
C ARG A 489 -15.09 -1.14 -5.81
N THR A 490 -15.97 -0.19 -6.11
CA THR A 490 -16.12 1.07 -5.35
C THR A 490 -17.59 1.57 -5.31
N GLN A 491 -17.85 2.74 -4.70
CA GLN A 491 -19.18 3.32 -4.35
C GLN A 491 -20.16 3.58 -5.53
N ILE A 492 -19.84 3.21 -6.78
CA ILE A 492 -20.66 3.45 -7.98
C ILE A 492 -21.07 2.10 -8.58
N ALA A 493 -22.23 2.04 -9.22
CA ALA A 493 -22.71 0.82 -9.87
C ALA A 493 -21.69 0.29 -10.89
N ALA A 494 -21.43 -1.02 -10.85
CA ALA A 494 -20.54 -1.70 -11.79
C ALA A 494 -20.96 -1.40 -13.25
N GLY A 495 -20.00 -1.13 -14.13
CA GLY A 495 -20.25 -0.76 -15.53
C GLY A 495 -20.59 0.72 -15.75
N SER A 496 -20.61 1.55 -14.71
CA SER A 496 -20.79 3.01 -14.88
C SER A 496 -19.57 3.62 -15.57
N ARG A 497 -19.81 4.45 -16.60
CA ARG A 497 -18.75 5.18 -17.31
C ARG A 497 -18.31 6.39 -16.49
N THR A 498 -17.10 6.31 -15.95
CA THR A 498 -16.55 7.29 -14.99
C THR A 498 -15.86 8.45 -15.70
N VAL A 499 -14.99 8.15 -16.68
CA VAL A 499 -14.19 9.14 -17.41
C VAL A 499 -14.10 8.75 -18.88
N LEU A 500 -14.38 9.71 -19.76
CA LEU A 500 -14.05 9.65 -21.18
C LEU A 500 -12.76 10.43 -21.44
N GLY A 501 -11.71 9.72 -21.81
CA GLY A 501 -10.47 10.33 -22.29
C GLY A 501 -10.52 10.57 -23.80
N LEU A 502 -10.03 11.73 -24.24
CA LEU A 502 -9.95 12.15 -25.64
C LEU A 502 -8.54 12.62 -25.99
N GLY A 503 -8.04 12.17 -27.14
CA GLY A 503 -6.74 12.51 -27.68
C GLY A 503 -5.61 11.59 -27.21
N PRO A 504 -4.35 12.06 -27.21
CA PRO A 504 -3.91 13.41 -27.54
C PRO A 504 -4.24 13.83 -28.99
N ALA A 505 -4.62 15.10 -29.17
CA ALA A 505 -4.91 15.71 -30.47
C ALA A 505 -4.54 17.21 -30.47
N PRO A 506 -4.42 17.86 -31.64
CA PRO A 506 -4.23 19.31 -31.74
C PRO A 506 -5.32 20.09 -30.99
N VAL A 507 -4.96 21.22 -30.38
CA VAL A 507 -5.91 22.02 -29.57
C VAL A 507 -7.15 22.43 -30.37
N TYR A 508 -6.97 22.78 -31.65
CA TYR A 508 -8.07 23.19 -32.54
C TYR A 508 -9.07 22.07 -32.82
N ALA A 509 -8.66 20.80 -32.73
CA ALA A 509 -9.55 19.66 -32.99
C ALA A 509 -10.67 19.54 -31.94
N PHE A 510 -10.49 20.14 -30.76
CA PHE A 510 -11.46 20.09 -29.65
C PHE A 510 -12.51 21.20 -29.68
N GLU A 511 -12.44 22.14 -30.62
CA GLU A 511 -13.37 23.26 -30.73
C GLU A 511 -14.80 22.77 -31.02
N GLY A 512 -15.78 23.23 -30.24
CA GLY A 512 -17.18 22.76 -30.35
C GLY A 512 -17.45 21.36 -29.78
N ILE A 513 -16.43 20.66 -29.27
CA ILE A 513 -16.55 19.33 -28.67
C ILE A 513 -16.58 19.42 -27.14
N THR A 514 -15.56 20.05 -26.55
CA THR A 514 -15.39 20.14 -25.08
C THR A 514 -15.29 21.57 -24.56
N SER A 515 -15.43 22.57 -25.43
CA SER A 515 -15.22 23.99 -25.11
C SER A 515 -16.24 24.58 -24.14
N HIS A 516 -17.45 24.01 -24.07
CA HIS A 516 -18.51 24.45 -23.14
C HIS A 516 -18.34 23.85 -21.73
N LEU A 517 -17.49 22.84 -21.57
CA LEU A 517 -17.26 22.17 -20.29
C LEU A 517 -16.35 22.99 -19.39
N LYS A 518 -16.69 23.04 -18.10
CA LYS A 518 -15.88 23.75 -17.09
C LYS A 518 -14.71 22.88 -16.64
N LEU A 519 -13.59 23.52 -16.26
CA LEU A 519 -12.48 22.83 -15.62
C LEU A 519 -12.92 22.19 -14.28
N MET A 520 -12.29 21.05 -13.96
CA MET A 520 -12.53 20.27 -12.73
C MET A 520 -12.29 21.06 -11.44
#